data_AF-A0A7V6R4Q9-F1
#
_entry.id   AF-A0A7V6R4Q9-F1
#
_cell.length_a   1.000
_cell.length_b   1.000
_cell.length_c   1.000
_cell.angle_alpha   90.00
_cell.angle_beta   90.00
_cell.angle_gamma   90.00
#
_symmetry.space_group_name_H-M   'P 1'
#
loop_
_entity.id
_entity.type
_entity.pdbx_description
1 polymer ?
#
loop_
_entity_poly.entity_id
_entity_poly.type
_entity_poly.pdbx_seq_one_letter_code
_entity_poly.pdbx_strand_id
1 'polypeptide(L)'
;MPAHSFAANAVKCANLCIKAGEGAGMMLHSSLAYGVLARAAIEAKDNERAIQLTERYLKLCSDNGLYEYFRMRKAYDPVLEFAYNNGIEPEFTRRMMEFARYIPNKVYIETLGAFTVYKDKSRQKAIKIRTKKTRELLAFLLDAGEQGATKEQIYNAIWRESDSNNIKNLIAVNLAHLKKDLESAGIGTSVICRENRYFICRDQIECDTDIFEKTYVDFRKRNSEDLAKKLLSIYKGEYLFGFEALWAIPQRIRYRSMYDEV
;
A
#
# COMPACT_ATOMS: atom_id res chain seq x y z
N MET A 1 -23.08 -7.11 13.01
CA MET A 1 -23.44 -5.69 13.20
C MET A 1 -22.76 -4.88 12.10
N PRO A 2 -23.50 -4.04 11.36
CA PRO A 2 -22.93 -3.35 10.20
C PRO A 2 -21.90 -2.32 10.66
N ALA A 3 -20.72 -2.31 10.04
CA ALA A 3 -19.58 -1.45 10.41
C ALA A 3 -19.94 0.05 10.46
N HIS A 4 -20.98 0.47 9.73
CA HIS A 4 -21.51 1.83 9.75
C HIS A 4 -22.12 2.26 11.10
N SER A 5 -22.74 1.37 11.89
CA SER A 5 -23.34 1.77 13.17
C SER A 5 -22.29 1.94 14.28
N PHE A 6 -21.17 1.22 14.19
CA PHE A 6 -20.06 1.34 15.14
C PHE A 6 -19.31 2.66 14.98
N ALA A 7 -19.11 3.12 13.73
CA ALA A 7 -18.45 4.39 13.44
C ALA A 7 -19.24 5.60 13.97
N ALA A 8 -20.56 5.63 13.78
CA ALA A 8 -21.41 6.73 14.26
C ALA A 8 -21.45 6.82 15.80
N ASN A 9 -21.55 5.69 16.48
CA ASN A 9 -21.51 5.64 17.95
C ASN A 9 -20.14 6.05 18.49
N ALA A 10 -19.05 5.61 17.85
CA ALA A 10 -17.69 6.00 18.24
C ALA A 10 -17.47 7.52 18.10
N VAL A 11 -17.95 8.14 17.02
CA VAL A 11 -17.89 9.61 16.81
C VAL A 11 -18.68 10.34 17.90
N LYS A 12 -19.89 9.89 18.23
CA LYS A 12 -20.70 10.49 19.31
C LYS A 12 -19.99 10.40 20.66
N CYS A 13 -19.48 9.23 21.02
CA CYS A 13 -18.73 9.03 22.26
C CYS A 13 -17.46 9.88 22.31
N ALA A 14 -16.73 10.00 21.19
CA ALA A 14 -15.52 10.82 21.10
C ALA A 14 -15.83 12.30 21.37
N ASN A 15 -16.88 12.86 20.77
CA ASN A 15 -17.29 14.24 21.03
C ASN A 15 -17.65 14.48 22.51
N LEU A 16 -18.39 13.55 23.14
CA LEU A 16 -18.72 13.64 24.56
C LEU A 16 -17.46 13.55 25.44
N CYS A 17 -16.51 12.69 25.08
CA CYS A 17 -15.25 12.50 25.78
C CYS A 17 -14.36 13.75 25.71
N ILE A 18 -14.28 14.42 24.55
CA ILE A 18 -13.58 15.70 24.42
C ILE A 18 -14.19 16.74 25.35
N LYS A 19 -15.52 16.93 25.29
CA LYS A 19 -16.22 17.92 26.12
C LYS A 19 -15.99 17.70 27.61
N ALA A 20 -16.11 16.45 28.08
CA ALA A 20 -15.91 16.11 29.48
C ALA A 20 -14.42 16.23 29.90
N GLY A 21 -13.51 15.73 29.07
CA GLY A 21 -12.08 15.71 29.35
C GLY A 21 -11.45 17.11 29.38
N GLU A 22 -11.74 17.94 28.38
CA GLU A 22 -11.25 19.33 28.35
C GLU A 22 -11.82 20.15 29.51
N GLY A 23 -13.12 19.98 29.83
CA GLY A 23 -13.75 20.66 30.96
C GLY A 23 -13.19 20.26 32.33
N ALA A 24 -12.66 19.04 32.45
CA ALA A 24 -12.06 18.52 33.67
C ALA A 24 -10.52 18.61 33.70
N GLY A 25 -9.89 19.17 32.66
CA GLY A 25 -8.43 19.19 32.52
C GLY A 25 -7.77 17.82 32.30
N MET A 26 -8.56 16.78 32.01
CA MET A 26 -8.09 15.41 31.77
C MET A 26 -7.80 15.19 30.29
N MET A 27 -6.55 15.41 29.88
CA MET A 27 -6.17 15.41 28.46
C MET A 27 -5.95 14.02 27.85
N LEU A 28 -5.76 12.97 28.65
CA LEU A 28 -5.49 11.62 28.13
C LEU A 28 -6.61 11.10 27.21
N HIS A 29 -7.85 11.07 27.73
CA HIS A 29 -8.98 10.51 26.99
C HIS A 29 -9.48 11.44 25.87
N SER A 30 -9.45 12.76 26.09
CA SER A 30 -9.81 13.74 25.06
C SER A 30 -8.85 13.68 23.87
N SER A 31 -7.54 13.52 24.11
CA SER A 31 -6.55 13.32 23.04
C SER A 31 -6.90 12.11 22.17
N LEU A 32 -7.18 10.96 22.78
CA LEU A 32 -7.57 9.76 22.03
C LEU A 32 -8.87 9.96 21.24
N ALA A 33 -9.82 10.68 21.82
CA ALA A 33 -11.07 11.00 21.14
C ALA A 33 -10.84 11.87 19.89
N TYR A 34 -9.89 12.83 19.91
CA TYR A 34 -9.49 13.55 18.71
C TYR A 34 -8.92 12.62 17.64
N GLY A 35 -8.12 11.62 18.02
CA GLY A 35 -7.61 10.61 17.08
C GLY A 35 -8.72 9.76 16.42
N VAL A 36 -9.76 9.39 17.20
CA VAL A 36 -10.95 8.70 16.66
C VAL A 36 -11.71 9.57 15.67
N LEU A 37 -11.92 10.85 16.02
CA LEU A 37 -12.60 11.80 15.12
C LEU A 37 -11.78 12.07 13.86
N ALA A 38 -10.46 12.21 13.97
CA ALA A 38 -9.56 12.40 12.83
C ALA A 38 -9.71 11.24 11.84
N ARG A 39 -9.65 9.99 12.33
CA ARG A 39 -9.85 8.80 11.48
C ARG A 39 -11.22 8.79 10.81
N ALA A 40 -12.28 9.11 11.53
CA ALA A 40 -13.62 9.16 10.97
C ALA A 40 -13.75 10.22 9.87
N ALA A 41 -13.15 11.41 10.05
CA ALA A 41 -13.13 12.46 9.04
C ALA A 41 -12.34 12.05 7.79
N ILE A 42 -11.19 11.37 7.97
CA ILE A 42 -10.39 10.81 6.86
C ILE A 42 -11.21 9.78 6.06
N GLU A 43 -11.88 8.85 6.75
CA GLU A 43 -12.74 7.83 6.13
C GLU A 43 -13.93 8.46 5.36
N ALA A 44 -14.48 9.54 5.91
CA ALA A 44 -15.56 10.32 5.27
C ALA A 44 -15.07 11.22 4.13
N LYS A 45 -13.75 11.30 3.88
CA LYS A 45 -13.12 12.22 2.91
C LYS A 45 -13.44 13.71 3.17
N ASP A 46 -13.70 14.06 4.42
CA ASP A 46 -13.89 15.43 4.86
C ASP A 46 -12.50 16.05 5.14
N ASN A 47 -11.83 16.52 4.09
CA ASN A 47 -10.43 16.94 4.15
C ASN A 47 -10.20 18.09 5.14
N GLU A 48 -11.07 19.10 5.15
CA GLU A 48 -10.91 20.27 6.03
C GLU A 48 -10.97 19.85 7.50
N ARG A 49 -11.99 19.07 7.86
CA ARG A 49 -12.15 18.55 9.21
C ARG A 49 -11.05 17.56 9.59
N ALA A 50 -10.63 16.72 8.66
CA ALA A 50 -9.55 15.76 8.86
C ALA A 50 -8.22 16.47 9.18
N ILE A 51 -7.89 17.57 8.48
CA ILE A 51 -6.70 18.39 8.77
C ILE A 51 -6.76 18.93 10.20
N GLN A 52 -7.85 19.61 10.56
CA GLN A 52 -8.00 20.24 11.88
C GLN A 52 -7.91 19.21 13.02
N LEU A 53 -8.62 18.09 12.90
CA LEU A 53 -8.64 17.05 13.92
C LEU A 53 -7.29 16.31 14.02
N THR A 54 -6.63 16.06 12.90
CA THR A 54 -5.31 15.42 12.88
C THR A 54 -4.27 16.32 13.51
N GLU A 55 -4.24 17.61 13.16
CA GLU A 55 -3.33 18.59 13.77
C GLU A 55 -3.55 18.67 15.29
N ARG A 56 -4.80 18.81 15.72
CA ARG A 56 -5.14 18.86 17.15
C ARG A 56 -4.74 17.58 17.88
N TYR A 57 -5.00 16.41 17.30
CA TYR A 57 -4.62 15.12 17.87
C TYR A 57 -3.11 15.01 18.05
N LEU A 58 -2.33 15.32 17.01
CA LEU A 58 -0.87 15.19 17.05
C LEU A 58 -0.23 16.17 18.03
N LYS A 59 -0.71 17.42 18.09
CA LYS A 59 -0.28 18.41 19.10
C LYS A 59 -0.54 17.89 20.51
N LEU A 60 -1.74 17.42 20.79
CA LEU A 60 -2.08 16.88 22.10
C LEU A 60 -1.25 15.64 22.46
N CYS A 61 -0.98 14.76 21.51
CA CYS A 61 -0.08 13.62 21.72
C CYS A 61 1.35 14.07 22.04
N SER A 62 1.87 15.08 21.34
CA SER A 62 3.18 15.68 21.60
C SER A 62 3.25 16.31 22.99
N ASP A 63 2.27 17.13 23.35
CA ASP A 63 2.23 17.88 24.60
C ASP A 63 2.06 16.97 25.83
N ASN A 64 1.36 15.84 25.67
CA ASN A 64 1.03 14.93 26.77
C ASN A 64 1.83 13.61 26.74
N GLY A 65 2.79 13.45 25.83
CA GLY A 65 3.63 12.24 25.75
C GLY A 65 2.90 10.96 25.34
N LEU A 66 1.81 11.05 24.58
CA LEU A 66 0.90 9.93 24.27
C LEU A 66 1.36 9.12 23.04
N TYR A 67 2.59 8.61 23.07
CA TYR A 67 3.22 7.99 21.90
C TYR A 67 2.88 6.50 21.72
N GLU A 68 2.70 5.77 22.82
CA GLU A 68 2.49 4.32 22.81
C GLU A 68 1.28 3.88 21.96
N TYR A 69 0.27 4.76 21.82
CA TYR A 69 -0.91 4.49 20.99
C TYR A 69 -0.59 4.31 19.51
N PHE A 70 0.47 4.93 18.99
CA PHE A 70 0.89 4.73 17.59
C PHE A 70 1.40 3.31 17.31
N ARG A 71 1.65 2.48 18.34
CA ARG A 71 1.86 1.03 18.16
C ARG A 71 0.60 0.29 17.74
N MET A 72 -0.59 0.85 17.96
CA MET A 72 -1.85 0.31 17.46
C MET A 72 -2.02 0.64 15.97
N ARG A 73 -1.14 0.06 15.15
CA ARG A 73 -0.97 0.32 13.71
C ARG A 73 -2.28 0.43 12.93
N LYS A 74 -3.16 -0.58 13.04
CA LYS A 74 -4.47 -0.59 12.36
C LYS A 74 -5.34 0.64 12.67
N ALA A 75 -5.20 1.21 13.87
CA ALA A 75 -6.00 2.34 14.30
C ALA A 75 -5.41 3.69 13.89
N TYR A 76 -4.07 3.82 13.87
CA TYR A 76 -3.41 5.12 13.75
C TYR A 76 -2.47 5.28 12.54
N ASP A 77 -2.12 4.22 11.83
CA ASP A 77 -1.42 4.31 10.54
C ASP A 77 -2.15 5.25 9.56
N PRO A 78 -3.50 5.21 9.41
CA PRO A 78 -4.21 6.15 8.53
C PRO A 78 -4.05 7.62 8.94
N VAL A 79 -3.94 7.89 10.24
CA VAL A 79 -3.77 9.25 10.76
C VAL A 79 -2.34 9.74 10.51
N LEU A 80 -1.33 8.89 10.72
CA LEU A 80 0.07 9.21 10.41
C LEU A 80 0.30 9.39 8.90
N GLU A 81 -0.30 8.53 8.08
CA GLU A 81 -0.26 8.64 6.62
C GLU A 81 -0.91 9.95 6.14
N PHE A 82 -2.08 10.28 6.68
CA PHE A 82 -2.76 11.54 6.37
C PHE A 82 -1.93 12.77 6.79
N ALA A 83 -1.37 12.75 8.00
CA ALA A 83 -0.52 13.83 8.48
C ALA A 83 0.73 14.01 7.61
N TYR A 84 1.38 12.91 7.23
CA TYR A 84 2.56 12.92 6.36
C TYR A 84 2.23 13.51 4.98
N ASN A 85 1.13 13.07 4.37
CA ASN A 85 0.73 13.53 3.04
C ASN A 85 0.29 15.01 3.01
N ASN A 86 -0.16 15.56 4.14
CA ASN A 86 -0.63 16.94 4.26
C ASN A 86 0.37 17.87 4.98
N GLY A 87 1.56 17.39 5.34
CA GLY A 87 2.57 18.20 6.03
C GLY A 87 2.17 18.66 7.43
N ILE A 88 1.30 17.90 8.12
CA ILE A 88 0.81 18.22 9.46
C ILE A 88 1.83 17.76 10.51
N GLU A 89 2.26 18.68 11.37
CA GLU A 89 3.22 18.42 12.45
C GLU A 89 4.44 17.59 11.97
N PRO A 90 5.19 18.04 10.95
CA PRO A 90 6.06 17.16 10.15
C PRO A 90 7.15 16.45 10.98
N GLU A 91 7.77 17.14 11.94
CA GLU A 91 8.77 16.54 12.82
C GLU A 91 8.18 15.54 13.83
N PHE A 92 6.97 15.81 14.32
CA PHE A 92 6.27 14.88 15.21
C PHE A 92 5.79 13.65 14.44
N THR A 93 5.13 13.87 13.29
CA THR A 93 4.67 12.82 12.39
C THR A 93 5.83 11.91 12.00
N ARG A 94 6.97 12.46 11.56
CA ARG A 94 8.16 11.66 11.20
C ARG A 94 8.64 10.80 12.38
N ARG A 95 8.77 11.38 13.57
CA ARG A 95 9.17 10.63 14.79
C ARG A 95 8.18 9.52 15.13
N MET A 96 6.87 9.77 15.00
CA MET A 96 5.84 8.76 15.29
C MET A 96 5.79 7.66 14.23
N MET A 97 6.04 7.96 12.96
CA MET A 97 6.17 6.96 11.90
C MET A 97 7.38 6.05 12.14
N GLU A 98 8.53 6.62 12.51
CA GLU A 98 9.73 5.86 12.90
C GLU A 98 9.44 4.98 14.12
N PHE A 99 8.81 5.54 15.17
CA PHE A 99 8.45 4.82 16.39
C PHE A 99 7.47 3.65 16.12
N ALA A 100 6.47 3.86 15.27
CA ALA A 100 5.51 2.83 14.86
C ALA A 100 6.08 1.85 13.82
N ARG A 101 7.30 2.11 13.31
CA ARG A 101 7.87 1.41 12.14
C ARG A 101 6.90 1.41 10.96
N TYR A 102 6.21 2.52 10.77
CA TYR A 102 5.27 2.73 9.69
C TYR A 102 5.97 3.42 8.53
N ILE A 103 5.96 2.77 7.37
CA ILE A 103 6.50 3.30 6.12
C ILE A 103 5.29 3.51 5.20
N PRO A 104 5.05 4.73 4.70
CA PRO A 104 3.89 4.99 3.86
C PRO A 104 4.09 4.33 2.50
N ASN A 105 2.99 3.81 1.93
CA ASN A 105 3.03 3.32 0.56
C ASN A 105 3.14 4.49 -0.39
N LYS A 106 4.20 4.49 -1.20
CA LYS A 106 4.46 5.52 -2.22
C LYS A 106 4.09 5.07 -3.62
N VAL A 107 3.74 3.80 -3.79
CA VAL A 107 3.37 3.25 -5.09
C VAL A 107 2.25 2.25 -4.91
N TYR A 108 1.27 2.31 -5.82
CA TYR A 108 0.24 1.30 -5.96
C TYR A 108 0.40 0.62 -7.32
N ILE A 109 0.37 -0.70 -7.37
CA ILE A 109 0.51 -1.48 -8.60
C ILE A 109 -0.74 -2.32 -8.83
N GLU A 110 -1.30 -2.18 -10.02
CA GLU A 110 -2.35 -3.06 -10.53
C GLU A 110 -1.72 -4.18 -11.35
N THR A 111 -2.10 -5.41 -11.03
CA THR A 111 -1.63 -6.63 -11.67
C THR A 111 -2.78 -7.58 -12.05
N LEU A 112 -3.98 -7.44 -11.47
CA LEU A 112 -5.19 -8.17 -11.85
C LEU A 112 -5.93 -7.39 -12.95
N GLY A 113 -5.61 -7.71 -14.20
CA GLY A 113 -5.94 -6.92 -15.38
C GLY A 113 -4.68 -6.27 -15.98
N ALA A 114 -4.82 -5.07 -16.54
CA ALA A 114 -3.71 -4.37 -17.18
C ALA A 114 -2.66 -3.91 -16.17
N PHE A 115 -1.40 -4.31 -16.36
CA PHE A 115 -0.31 -3.94 -15.45
C PHE A 115 -0.07 -2.43 -15.40
N THR A 116 -0.38 -1.77 -14.29
CA THR A 116 -0.30 -0.31 -14.17
C THR A 116 0.33 0.10 -12.84
N VAL A 117 1.25 1.06 -12.88
CA VAL A 117 1.95 1.59 -11.70
C VAL A 117 1.46 3.01 -11.44
N TYR A 118 1.08 3.32 -10.20
CA TYR A 118 0.57 4.62 -9.78
C TYR A 118 1.41 5.20 -8.65
N LYS A 119 1.43 6.53 -8.54
CA LYS A 119 2.15 7.27 -7.48
C LYS A 119 1.58 7.05 -6.07
N ASP A 120 0.37 6.50 -5.95
CA ASP A 120 -0.26 6.16 -4.67
C ASP A 120 -1.57 5.41 -4.94
N LYS A 121 -2.28 5.06 -3.87
CA LYS A 121 -3.55 4.31 -3.89
C LYS A 121 -4.72 5.08 -4.50
N SER A 122 -4.63 6.40 -4.70
CA SER A 122 -5.68 7.19 -5.36
C SER A 122 -5.85 6.81 -6.83
N ARG A 123 -4.80 6.22 -7.43
CA ARG A 123 -4.74 5.83 -8.85
C ARG A 123 -4.96 6.99 -9.83
N GLN A 124 -4.77 8.24 -9.37
CA GLN A 124 -4.96 9.42 -10.22
C GLN A 124 -3.78 9.68 -11.15
N LYS A 125 -2.55 9.33 -10.72
CA LYS A 125 -1.33 9.58 -11.47
C LYS A 125 -0.57 8.29 -11.75
N ALA A 126 -0.64 7.83 -12.99
CA ALA A 126 0.15 6.71 -13.48
C ALA A 126 1.63 7.10 -13.66
N ILE A 127 2.52 6.17 -13.37
CA ILE A 127 3.96 6.28 -13.56
C ILE A 127 4.30 5.63 -14.89
N LYS A 128 4.92 6.41 -15.79
CA LYS A 128 5.31 5.92 -17.10
C LYS A 128 6.60 5.11 -17.00
N ILE A 129 6.48 3.80 -17.09
CA ILE A 129 7.64 2.89 -17.29
C ILE A 129 7.93 2.81 -18.79
N ARG A 130 9.17 3.13 -19.18
CA ARG A 130 9.50 3.50 -20.57
C ARG A 130 9.23 2.42 -21.61
N THR A 131 9.56 1.17 -21.30
CA THR A 131 9.55 0.08 -22.29
C THR A 131 8.68 -1.09 -21.84
N LYS A 132 8.12 -1.84 -22.79
CA LYS A 132 7.36 -3.08 -22.52
C LYS A 132 8.22 -4.06 -21.70
N LYS A 133 9.51 -4.17 -22.01
CA LYS A 133 10.45 -5.08 -21.34
C LYS A 133 10.82 -4.63 -19.92
N THR A 134 10.93 -3.33 -19.67
CA THR A 134 11.12 -2.81 -18.30
C THR A 134 9.88 -3.02 -17.44
N ARG A 135 8.67 -2.88 -18.02
CA ARG A 135 7.40 -3.22 -17.35
C ARG A 135 7.31 -4.71 -17.03
N GLU A 136 7.67 -5.56 -17.99
CA GLU A 136 7.72 -7.02 -17.82
C GLU A 136 8.73 -7.43 -16.74
N LEU A 137 9.91 -6.80 -16.71
CA LEU A 137 10.92 -7.02 -15.68
C LEU A 137 10.42 -6.65 -14.28
N LEU A 138 9.73 -5.51 -14.14
CA LEU A 138 9.14 -5.15 -12.85
C LEU A 138 8.11 -6.18 -12.39
N ALA A 139 7.20 -6.58 -13.28
CA ALA A 139 6.18 -7.59 -12.97
C ALA A 139 6.81 -8.93 -12.58
N PHE A 140 7.84 -9.39 -13.31
CA PHE A 140 8.55 -10.63 -13.01
C PHE A 140 9.26 -10.60 -11.65
N LEU A 141 9.92 -9.50 -11.30
CA LEU A 141 10.59 -9.38 -10.01
C LEU A 141 9.60 -9.23 -8.84
N LEU A 142 8.42 -8.64 -9.08
CA LEU A 142 7.33 -8.64 -8.09
C LEU A 142 6.79 -10.06 -7.87
N ASP A 143 6.64 -10.85 -8.94
CA ASP A 143 6.17 -12.24 -8.90
C ASP A 143 7.15 -13.17 -8.17
N ALA A 144 8.45 -12.98 -8.39
CA ALA A 144 9.52 -13.72 -7.72
C ALA A 144 9.56 -13.50 -6.19
N GLY A 145 8.95 -12.40 -5.71
CA GLY A 145 8.85 -12.07 -4.29
C GLY A 145 10.19 -12.10 -3.55
N GLU A 146 10.16 -12.59 -2.31
CA GLU A 146 11.33 -12.66 -1.42
C GLU A 146 12.41 -13.65 -1.89
N GLN A 147 12.12 -14.52 -2.86
CA GLN A 147 13.14 -15.40 -3.44
C GLN A 147 14.01 -14.64 -4.44
N GLY A 148 13.46 -13.60 -5.07
CA GLY A 148 14.09 -12.85 -6.15
C GLY A 148 14.46 -13.73 -7.34
N ALA A 149 15.20 -13.15 -8.27
CA ALA A 149 15.62 -13.84 -9.49
C ALA A 149 17.09 -13.63 -9.82
N THR A 150 17.76 -14.66 -10.31
CA THR A 150 19.10 -14.55 -10.90
C THR A 150 19.03 -13.91 -12.29
N LYS A 151 20.16 -13.42 -12.82
CA LYS A 151 20.22 -12.94 -14.22
C LYS A 151 19.78 -14.00 -15.22
N GLU A 152 20.09 -15.26 -14.96
CA GLU A 152 19.72 -16.38 -15.83
C GLU A 152 18.21 -16.62 -15.83
N GLN A 153 17.56 -16.57 -14.65
CA GLN A 153 16.11 -16.68 -14.55
C GLN A 153 15.42 -15.49 -15.25
N ILE A 154 15.92 -14.28 -15.04
CA ILE A 154 15.43 -13.07 -15.72
C ILE A 154 15.55 -13.22 -17.25
N TYR A 155 16.70 -13.69 -17.72
CA TYR A 155 16.92 -13.95 -19.14
C TYR A 155 15.89 -14.95 -19.69
N ASN A 156 15.78 -16.12 -19.06
CA ASN A 156 14.89 -17.19 -19.52
C ASN A 156 13.41 -16.79 -19.49
N ALA A 157 13.02 -15.92 -18.56
CA ALA A 157 11.65 -15.45 -18.44
C ALA A 157 11.27 -14.40 -19.49
N ILE A 158 12.18 -13.45 -19.78
CA ILE A 158 11.82 -12.21 -20.50
C ILE A 158 12.49 -12.11 -21.88
N TRP A 159 13.68 -12.69 -22.05
CA TRP A 159 14.53 -12.51 -23.23
C TRP A 159 14.99 -13.83 -23.87
N ARG A 160 14.34 -14.96 -23.57
CA ARG A 160 14.74 -16.27 -24.11
C ARG A 160 14.84 -16.31 -25.64
N GLU A 161 14.00 -15.53 -26.32
CA GLU A 161 13.93 -15.44 -27.79
C GLU A 161 14.77 -14.29 -28.38
N SER A 162 15.60 -13.62 -27.56
CA SER A 162 16.37 -12.47 -28.00
C SER A 162 17.67 -12.89 -28.70
N ASP A 163 17.88 -12.47 -29.94
CA ASP A 163 19.13 -12.67 -30.73
C ASP A 163 20.33 -11.83 -30.24
N SER A 164 20.20 -11.16 -29.09
CA SER A 164 21.26 -10.30 -28.56
C SER A 164 22.47 -11.11 -28.09
N ASN A 165 23.63 -10.86 -28.70
CA ASN A 165 24.91 -11.44 -28.28
C ASN A 165 25.40 -10.95 -26.90
N ASN A 166 24.74 -9.94 -26.29
CA ASN A 166 25.13 -9.39 -24.98
C ASN A 166 23.95 -9.21 -24.02
N ILE A 167 23.31 -10.32 -23.70
CA ILE A 167 22.19 -10.43 -22.75
C ILE A 167 22.53 -9.84 -21.37
N LYS A 168 23.75 -10.07 -20.86
CA LYS A 168 24.16 -9.58 -19.53
C LYS A 168 24.10 -8.06 -19.47
N ASN A 169 24.55 -7.37 -20.52
CA ASN A 169 24.46 -5.92 -20.60
C ASN A 169 23.00 -5.47 -20.79
N LEU A 170 22.22 -6.18 -21.60
CA LEU A 170 20.80 -5.89 -21.81
C LEU A 170 19.99 -5.89 -20.50
N ILE A 171 20.21 -6.91 -19.65
CA ILE A 171 19.57 -7.00 -18.33
C ILE A 171 20.04 -5.86 -17.42
N ALA A 172 21.34 -5.56 -17.39
CA ALA A 172 21.88 -4.48 -16.57
C ALA A 172 21.29 -3.11 -16.95
N VAL A 173 21.17 -2.83 -18.25
CA VAL A 173 20.56 -1.60 -18.77
C VAL A 173 19.07 -1.52 -18.39
N ASN A 174 18.32 -2.62 -18.51
CA ASN A 174 16.90 -2.63 -18.14
C ASN A 174 16.69 -2.48 -16.62
N LEU A 175 17.58 -3.03 -15.79
CA LEU A 175 17.56 -2.80 -14.34
C LEU A 175 17.86 -1.34 -14.00
N ALA A 176 18.82 -0.71 -14.69
CA ALA A 176 19.12 0.71 -14.52
C ALA A 176 17.94 1.60 -14.95
N HIS A 177 17.28 1.28 -16.06
CA HIS A 177 16.06 1.97 -16.49
C HIS A 177 14.92 1.79 -15.49
N LEU A 178 14.72 0.56 -14.99
CA LEU A 178 13.71 0.29 -13.97
C LEU A 178 13.96 1.13 -12.72
N LYS A 179 15.21 1.16 -12.24
CA LYS A 179 15.60 1.98 -11.10
C LYS A 179 15.25 3.46 -11.34
N LYS A 180 15.62 4.02 -12.49
CA LYS A 180 15.34 5.41 -12.85
C LYS A 180 13.85 5.72 -12.97
N ASP A 181 13.07 4.80 -13.53
CA ASP A 181 11.62 4.97 -13.64
C ASP A 181 10.97 4.94 -12.24
N LEU A 182 11.45 4.09 -11.32
CA LEU A 182 11.00 4.05 -9.92
C LEU A 182 11.53 5.20 -9.05
N GLU A 183 12.67 5.79 -9.39
CA GLU A 183 13.18 7.03 -8.74
C GLU A 183 12.20 8.19 -8.92
N SER A 184 11.51 8.27 -10.07
CA SER A 184 10.46 9.29 -10.30
C SER A 184 9.26 9.17 -9.34
N ALA A 185 9.11 8.00 -8.71
CA ALA A 185 8.11 7.69 -7.70
C ALA A 185 8.62 7.85 -6.26
N GLY A 186 9.91 8.19 -6.08
CA GLY A 186 10.55 8.25 -4.76
C GLY A 186 10.84 6.89 -4.13
N ILE A 187 10.87 5.81 -4.94
CA ILE A 187 11.17 4.42 -4.53
C ILE A 187 12.29 3.77 -5.35
N GLY A 188 13.25 4.57 -5.82
CA GLY A 188 14.40 4.08 -6.60
C GLY A 188 15.24 3.02 -5.88
N THR A 189 15.27 3.04 -4.55
CA THR A 189 15.97 2.07 -3.71
C THR A 189 15.25 0.73 -3.60
N SER A 190 14.05 0.58 -4.15
CA SER A 190 13.31 -0.68 -4.13
C SER A 190 13.95 -1.77 -4.99
N VAL A 191 14.74 -1.42 -6.01
CA VAL A 191 15.47 -2.44 -6.80
C VAL A 191 16.71 -2.87 -6.04
N ILE A 192 16.69 -4.06 -5.44
CA ILE A 192 17.77 -4.58 -4.61
C ILE A 192 18.50 -5.69 -5.35
N CYS A 193 19.83 -5.72 -5.23
CA CYS A 193 20.65 -6.86 -5.62
C CYS A 193 21.37 -7.40 -4.38
N ARG A 194 21.08 -8.65 -4.00
CA ARG A 194 21.73 -9.34 -2.87
C ARG A 194 22.08 -10.75 -3.32
N GLU A 195 23.31 -11.20 -3.06
CA GLU A 195 23.76 -12.57 -3.38
C GLU A 195 23.46 -12.99 -4.83
N ASN A 196 23.72 -12.10 -5.79
CA ASN A 196 23.48 -12.30 -7.23
C ASN A 196 22.01 -12.55 -7.61
N ARG A 197 21.07 -12.17 -6.74
CA ARG A 197 19.63 -12.16 -6.97
C ARG A 197 19.09 -10.74 -6.95
N TYR A 198 18.09 -10.50 -7.78
CA TYR A 198 17.40 -9.21 -7.91
C TYR A 198 16.01 -9.30 -7.31
N PHE A 199 15.62 -8.24 -6.61
CA PHE A 199 14.37 -8.15 -5.86
C PHE A 199 13.72 -6.77 -6.05
N ILE A 200 12.42 -6.72 -5.78
CA ILE A 200 11.71 -5.47 -5.52
C ILE A 200 11.33 -5.45 -4.04
N CYS A 201 11.92 -4.54 -3.27
CA CYS A 201 11.50 -4.26 -1.91
C CYS A 201 10.12 -3.60 -1.94
N ARG A 202 9.14 -4.26 -1.31
CA ARG A 202 7.72 -3.89 -1.34
C ARG A 202 7.29 -3.05 -0.14
N ASP A 203 8.21 -2.61 0.73
CA ASP A 203 7.90 -1.80 1.92
C ASP A 203 7.12 -0.51 1.62
N GLN A 204 7.27 0.03 0.40
CA GLN A 204 6.59 1.23 -0.08
C GLN A 204 5.66 0.96 -1.27
N ILE A 205 5.35 -0.31 -1.55
CA ILE A 205 4.58 -0.75 -2.72
C ILE A 205 3.41 -1.61 -2.24
N GLU A 206 2.19 -1.18 -2.55
CA GLU A 206 1.00 -2.02 -2.39
C GLU A 206 0.54 -2.55 -3.75
N CYS A 207 0.27 -3.85 -3.85
CA CYS A 207 -0.35 -4.44 -5.04
C CYS A 207 -1.80 -4.83 -4.80
N ASP A 208 -2.62 -4.78 -5.86
CA ASP A 208 -3.98 -5.31 -5.85
C ASP A 208 -4.06 -6.79 -5.47
N THR A 209 -3.08 -7.60 -5.87
CA THR A 209 -2.98 -9.02 -5.49
C THR A 209 -2.82 -9.24 -3.99
N ASP A 210 -2.04 -8.41 -3.30
CA ASP A 210 -1.89 -8.54 -1.84
C ASP A 210 -3.23 -8.25 -1.13
N ILE A 211 -4.00 -7.28 -1.66
CA ILE A 211 -5.33 -6.93 -1.15
C ILE A 211 -6.33 -8.05 -1.46
N PHE A 212 -6.28 -8.58 -2.69
CA PHE A 212 -7.13 -9.67 -3.15
C PHE A 212 -6.94 -10.92 -2.29
N GLU A 213 -5.70 -11.38 -2.12
CA GLU A 213 -5.38 -12.58 -1.33
C GLU A 213 -5.80 -12.45 0.13
N LYS A 214 -5.51 -11.32 0.77
CA LYS A 214 -5.95 -11.06 2.16
C LYS A 214 -7.47 -11.07 2.27
N THR A 215 -8.16 -10.43 1.32
CA THR A 215 -9.64 -10.39 1.30
C THR A 215 -10.22 -11.79 1.05
N TYR A 216 -9.57 -12.60 0.20
CA TYR A 216 -9.99 -13.96 -0.13
C TYR A 216 -9.88 -14.88 1.10
N VAL A 217 -8.78 -14.80 1.84
CA VAL A 217 -8.61 -15.54 3.11
C VAL A 217 -9.70 -15.19 4.12
N ASP A 218 -10.07 -13.91 4.24
CA ASP A 218 -11.16 -13.49 5.13
C ASP A 218 -12.53 -13.95 4.62
N PHE A 219 -12.75 -13.92 3.30
CA PHE A 219 -13.96 -14.44 2.66
C PHE A 219 -14.13 -15.93 2.94
N ARG A 220 -13.09 -16.75 2.75
CA ARG A 220 -13.13 -18.19 3.04
C ARG A 220 -13.46 -18.53 4.50
N LYS A 221 -13.16 -17.62 5.43
CA LYS A 221 -13.46 -17.81 6.86
C LYS A 221 -14.87 -17.37 7.25
N ARG A 222 -15.39 -16.32 6.62
CA ARG A 222 -16.62 -15.64 7.07
C ARG A 222 -17.79 -15.79 6.10
N ASN A 223 -17.51 -16.11 4.84
CA ASN A 223 -18.46 -16.20 3.73
C ASN A 223 -19.44 -15.02 3.67
N SER A 224 -18.90 -13.80 3.67
CA SER A 224 -19.70 -12.56 3.74
C SER A 224 -19.89 -11.94 2.37
N GLU A 225 -21.12 -11.53 2.05
CA GLU A 225 -21.47 -10.84 0.80
C GLU A 225 -20.65 -9.57 0.56
N ASP A 226 -20.34 -8.82 1.62
CA ASP A 226 -19.50 -7.61 1.52
C ASP A 226 -18.07 -7.94 1.08
N LEU A 227 -17.53 -9.07 1.55
CA LEU A 227 -16.20 -9.54 1.14
C LEU A 227 -16.21 -10.06 -0.30
N ALA A 228 -17.29 -10.75 -0.71
CA ALA A 228 -17.47 -11.18 -2.09
C ALA A 228 -17.52 -9.99 -3.05
N LYS A 229 -18.37 -9.00 -2.78
CA LYS A 229 -18.44 -7.74 -3.56
C LYS A 229 -17.08 -7.05 -3.66
N LYS A 230 -16.33 -7.02 -2.56
CA LYS A 230 -14.98 -6.45 -2.55
C LYS A 230 -14.03 -7.22 -3.45
N LEU A 231 -14.02 -8.56 -3.41
CA LEU A 231 -13.20 -9.41 -4.28
C LEU A 231 -13.51 -9.19 -5.76
N LEU A 232 -14.81 -9.18 -6.11
CA LEU A 232 -15.27 -8.89 -7.47
C LEU A 232 -14.83 -7.50 -7.96
N SER A 233 -14.75 -6.51 -7.07
CA SER A 233 -14.29 -5.15 -7.44
C SER A 233 -12.76 -5.04 -7.64
N ILE A 234 -11.97 -5.91 -7.00
CA ILE A 234 -10.51 -5.90 -7.09
C ILE A 234 -10.06 -6.63 -8.37
N TYR A 235 -10.70 -7.75 -8.70
CA TYR A 235 -10.36 -8.56 -9.87
C TYR A 235 -10.90 -7.90 -11.15
N LYS A 236 -10.08 -7.10 -11.82
CA LYS A 236 -10.47 -6.40 -13.07
C LYS A 236 -10.22 -7.23 -14.33
N GLY A 237 -9.54 -8.37 -14.20
CA GLY A 237 -9.21 -9.24 -15.31
C GLY A 237 -8.07 -10.20 -14.96
N GLU A 238 -7.65 -10.96 -15.96
CA GLU A 238 -6.55 -11.91 -15.85
C GLU A 238 -5.26 -11.24 -15.33
N TYR A 239 -4.51 -11.97 -14.50
CA TYR A 239 -3.23 -11.50 -13.98
C TYR A 239 -2.24 -11.17 -15.10
N LEU A 240 -1.72 -9.94 -15.09
CA LEU A 240 -0.84 -9.37 -16.11
C LEU A 240 -1.43 -9.49 -17.52
N PHE A 241 -2.70 -9.09 -17.67
CA PHE A 241 -3.38 -9.09 -18.95
C PHE A 241 -2.60 -8.28 -20.00
N GLY A 242 -2.48 -8.84 -21.20
CA GLY A 242 -1.71 -8.26 -22.32
C GLY A 242 -0.20 -8.53 -22.28
N PHE A 243 0.33 -9.20 -21.25
CA PHE A 243 1.71 -9.69 -21.28
C PHE A 243 1.75 -11.07 -21.93
N GLU A 244 2.69 -11.29 -22.86
CA GLU A 244 2.98 -12.60 -23.46
C GLU A 244 3.97 -13.38 -22.57
N ALA A 245 3.73 -13.33 -21.26
CA ALA A 245 4.63 -13.84 -20.23
C ALA A 245 4.24 -15.26 -19.82
N LEU A 246 4.88 -16.28 -20.40
CA LEU A 246 4.60 -17.70 -20.07
C LEU A 246 4.85 -18.00 -18.59
N TRP A 247 5.82 -17.33 -17.97
CA TRP A 247 6.12 -17.46 -16.55
C TRP A 247 4.95 -17.04 -15.63
N ALA A 248 4.01 -16.23 -16.12
CA ALA A 248 2.86 -15.75 -15.34
C ALA A 248 1.66 -16.73 -15.35
N ILE A 249 1.70 -17.80 -16.17
CA ILE A 249 0.59 -18.77 -16.31
C ILE A 249 0.15 -19.37 -14.96
N PRO A 250 1.05 -19.82 -14.07
CA PRO A 250 0.64 -20.38 -12.79
C PRO A 250 -0.18 -19.40 -11.94
N GLN A 251 0.19 -18.13 -11.94
CA GLN A 251 -0.55 -17.10 -11.20
C GLN A 251 -1.89 -16.76 -11.85
N ARG A 252 -1.96 -16.74 -13.18
CA ARG A 252 -3.22 -16.54 -13.93
C ARG A 252 -4.24 -17.60 -13.55
N ILE A 253 -3.83 -18.86 -13.53
CA ILE A 253 -4.68 -19.99 -13.11
C ILE A 253 -5.07 -19.84 -11.64
N ARG A 254 -4.11 -19.53 -10.76
CA ARG A 254 -4.36 -19.37 -9.31
C ARG A 254 -5.41 -18.30 -9.02
N TYR A 255 -5.22 -17.09 -9.54
CA TYR A 255 -6.14 -15.98 -9.29
C TYR A 255 -7.49 -16.19 -9.98
N ARG A 256 -7.51 -16.86 -11.14
CA ARG A 256 -8.77 -17.23 -11.79
C ARG A 256 -9.57 -18.22 -10.95
N SER A 257 -8.92 -19.28 -10.44
CA SER A 257 -9.56 -20.26 -9.57
C SER A 257 -10.12 -19.61 -8.30
N MET A 258 -9.36 -18.73 -7.66
CA MET A 258 -9.85 -18.00 -6.49
C MET A 258 -11.06 -17.13 -6.83
N TYR A 259 -11.05 -16.46 -7.98
CA TYR A 259 -12.17 -15.64 -8.45
C TYR A 259 -13.43 -16.47 -8.72
N ASP A 260 -13.30 -17.64 -9.34
CA ASP A 260 -14.44 -18.51 -9.66
C ASP A 260 -15.09 -19.14 -8.40
N GLU A 261 -14.41 -19.11 -7.25
CA GLU A 261 -14.92 -19.56 -5.94
C GLU A 261 -15.68 -18.48 -5.14
N VAL A 262 -15.66 -17.21 -5.59
CA VAL A 262 -16.31 -16.06 -4.92
C VAL A 262 -17.77 -15.94 -5.33
#